data_AF-X0CW35-F1
#
_entry.id   AF-X0CW35-F1
#
_cell.length_a   1.000
_cell.length_b   1.000
_cell.length_c   1.000
_cell.angle_alpha   90.00
_cell.angle_beta   90.00
_cell.angle_gamma   90.00
#
_symmetry.space_group_name_H-M   'P 1'
#
loop_
_entity.id
_entity.type
_entity.pdbx_description
1 polymer ?
#
loop_
_entity_poly.entity_id
_entity_poly.type
_entity_poly.pdbx_seq_one_letter_code
_entity_poly.pdbx_strand_id
1 'polypeptide(L)'
;MSLEMHQGLQRSLPPELLYHIIEAVLPSNPLALIPASHISTKTLLSLTLVSRDTYKLASRLLRERCLYIDTSRRLAQLLLCLPHSVPSLPPILPLRNITSLYLAPFKDKLDDQPTAAWVRELFCEICGTLRRLIVHMPFQSLDPLDDHLNVRRTLREGFERLDKLEEFVCLGDYPALSLQDAPTDVWGLWPDLKRLTVFGAPLDNHWLWWYIATQQQLEHVILARSVNVEVANIKEEYFHKLPRDDMRLDRDIRITLLDAAFVWRGVKTSRWKEFDPKERMTVELYDVPTSFYGDEMPRELVTTWVRRGALNGSLWDWEGEIVKETATDAT
;
A
#
# COMPACT_ATOMS: atom_id res chain seq x y z
N MET A 1 -28.10 -39.74 -54.39
CA MET A 1 -27.94 -38.27 -54.32
C MET A 1 -27.51 -37.97 -52.89
N SER A 2 -26.20 -37.97 -52.67
CA SER A 2 -25.58 -37.94 -51.35
C SER A 2 -25.49 -36.50 -50.85
N LEU A 3 -26.06 -36.23 -49.68
CA LEU A 3 -25.91 -34.97 -48.96
C LEU A 3 -24.53 -34.97 -48.28
N GLU A 4 -23.54 -34.40 -48.94
CA GLU A 4 -22.29 -34.03 -48.29
C GLU A 4 -22.51 -32.80 -47.41
N MET A 5 -22.79 -33.05 -46.13
CA MET A 5 -22.62 -32.03 -45.09
C MET A 5 -21.13 -31.67 -45.01
N HIS A 6 -20.76 -30.58 -45.68
CA HIS A 6 -19.52 -29.88 -45.38
C HIS A 6 -19.62 -29.36 -43.93
N GLN A 7 -19.12 -30.13 -42.98
CA GLN A 7 -18.76 -29.64 -41.65
C GLN A 7 -17.68 -28.57 -41.87
N GLY A 8 -18.11 -27.31 -41.94
CA GLY A 8 -17.19 -26.17 -41.95
C GLY A 8 -16.26 -26.33 -40.75
N LEU A 9 -14.94 -26.29 -40.99
CA LEU A 9 -13.93 -26.30 -39.94
C LEU A 9 -14.34 -25.29 -38.87
N GLN A 10 -14.83 -25.78 -37.73
CA GLN A 10 -15.09 -24.97 -36.57
C GLN A 10 -13.72 -24.53 -36.06
N ARG A 11 -13.27 -23.33 -36.48
CA ARG A 11 -12.01 -22.74 -36.02
C ARG A 11 -12.19 -22.34 -34.56
N SER A 12 -12.07 -23.32 -33.68
CA SER A 12 -12.05 -23.12 -32.23
C SER A 12 -10.70 -22.52 -31.87
N LEU A 13 -10.71 -21.36 -31.22
CA LEU A 13 -9.51 -20.82 -30.63
C LEU A 13 -9.07 -21.76 -29.49
N PRO A 14 -7.78 -22.14 -29.39
CA PRO A 14 -7.27 -22.85 -28.23
C PRO A 14 -7.57 -22.06 -26.93
N PRO A 15 -7.98 -22.73 -25.83
CA PRO A 15 -8.27 -22.08 -24.56
C PRO A 15 -7.13 -21.20 -24.03
N GLU A 16 -5.88 -21.60 -24.28
CA GLU A 16 -4.68 -20.86 -23.88
C GLU A 16 -4.60 -19.49 -24.55
N LEU A 17 -4.93 -19.42 -25.85
CA LEU A 17 -4.98 -18.15 -26.57
C LEU A 17 -6.13 -17.27 -26.07
N LEU A 18 -7.27 -17.87 -25.72
CA LEU A 18 -8.38 -17.14 -25.11
C LEU A 18 -7.96 -16.55 -23.75
N TYR A 19 -7.26 -17.33 -22.93
CA TYR A 19 -6.76 -16.86 -21.63
C TYR A 19 -5.74 -15.73 -21.79
N HIS A 20 -4.83 -15.83 -22.75
CA HIS A 20 -3.90 -14.74 -23.06
C HIS A 20 -4.62 -13.47 -23.51
N ILE A 21 -5.68 -13.57 -24.33
CA ILE A 21 -6.49 -12.41 -24.71
C ILE A 21 -7.14 -11.77 -23.49
N ILE A 22 -7.68 -12.57 -22.57
CA ILE A 22 -8.31 -12.07 -21.33
C ILE A 22 -7.26 -11.41 -20.42
N GLU A 23 -6.08 -12.00 -20.26
CA GLU A 23 -4.99 -11.43 -19.46
C GLU A 23 -4.48 -10.11 -20.04
N ALA A 24 -4.41 -10.01 -21.38
CA ALA A 24 -3.98 -8.80 -22.09
C ALA A 24 -4.94 -7.61 -21.94
N VAL A 25 -6.15 -7.81 -21.40
CA VAL A 25 -7.07 -6.71 -21.03
C VAL A 25 -6.47 -5.87 -19.89
N LEU A 26 -5.61 -6.46 -19.06
CA LEU A 26 -5.00 -5.80 -17.92
C LEU A 26 -3.69 -5.07 -18.31
N PRO A 27 -3.31 -4.02 -17.57
CA PRO A 27 -1.98 -3.43 -17.68
C PRO A 27 -0.88 -4.47 -17.43
N SER A 28 0.22 -4.32 -18.17
CA SER A 28 1.36 -5.24 -18.15
C SER A 28 2.01 -5.37 -16.78
N ASN A 29 2.02 -4.31 -15.95
CA ASN A 29 2.52 -4.41 -14.58
C ASN A 29 1.55 -5.28 -13.76
N PRO A 30 1.93 -6.47 -13.26
CA PRO A 30 1.06 -7.36 -12.50
C PRO A 30 0.64 -6.77 -11.13
N LEU A 31 1.41 -5.83 -10.60
CA LEU A 31 1.12 -5.18 -9.32
C LEU A 31 0.08 -4.07 -9.45
N ALA A 32 -0.31 -3.63 -10.66
CA ALA A 32 -1.25 -2.53 -10.76
C ALA A 32 -2.65 -2.92 -10.22
N LEU A 33 -3.17 -2.10 -9.30
CA LEU A 33 -4.52 -2.16 -8.75
C LEU A 33 -5.43 -1.20 -9.51
N ILE A 34 -6.51 -1.73 -10.05
CA ILE A 34 -7.28 -1.07 -11.10
C ILE A 34 -8.67 -0.70 -10.57
N PRO A 35 -9.10 0.57 -10.66
CA PRO A 35 -10.41 0.98 -10.16
C PRO A 35 -11.56 0.44 -11.00
N ALA A 36 -12.76 0.42 -10.41
CA ALA A 36 -13.98 -0.02 -11.08
C ALA A 36 -14.36 0.82 -12.32
N SER A 37 -13.91 2.07 -12.38
CA SER A 37 -14.13 2.97 -13.52
C SER A 37 -13.27 2.64 -14.75
N HIS A 38 -12.15 1.93 -14.56
CA HIS A 38 -11.20 1.61 -15.62
C HIS A 38 -11.80 0.67 -16.65
N ILE A 39 -11.39 0.83 -17.92
CA ILE A 39 -11.91 0.02 -19.03
C ILE A 39 -11.62 -1.47 -18.81
N SER A 40 -10.41 -1.82 -18.35
CA SER A 40 -10.04 -3.21 -18.06
C SER A 40 -10.97 -3.89 -17.05
N THR A 41 -11.31 -3.21 -15.95
CA THR A 41 -12.22 -3.75 -14.93
C THR A 41 -13.61 -3.98 -15.50
N LYS A 42 -14.11 -3.03 -16.31
CA LYS A 42 -15.41 -3.17 -16.99
C LYS A 42 -15.40 -4.31 -18.00
N THR A 43 -14.34 -4.44 -18.77
CA THR A 43 -14.17 -5.52 -19.75
C THR A 43 -14.09 -6.88 -19.07
N LEU A 44 -13.33 -7.01 -17.97
CA LEU A 44 -13.30 -8.25 -17.18
C LEU A 44 -14.67 -8.58 -16.60
N LEU A 45 -15.40 -7.58 -16.07
CA LEU A 45 -16.77 -7.79 -15.62
C LEU A 45 -17.70 -8.24 -16.75
N SER A 46 -17.59 -7.69 -17.95
CA SER A 46 -18.35 -8.19 -19.10
C SER A 46 -17.97 -9.63 -19.43
N LEU A 47 -16.69 -9.99 -19.38
CA LEU A 47 -16.19 -11.35 -19.63
C LEU A 47 -16.68 -12.36 -18.59
N THR A 48 -17.06 -11.95 -17.37
CA THR A 48 -17.70 -12.87 -16.42
C THR A 48 -19.11 -13.29 -16.84
N LEU A 49 -19.74 -12.54 -17.75
CA LEU A 49 -21.12 -12.77 -18.19
C LEU A 49 -21.21 -13.51 -19.54
N VAL A 50 -20.08 -13.71 -20.24
CA VAL A 50 -20.07 -14.29 -21.60
C VAL A 50 -20.19 -15.82 -21.58
N SER A 51 -19.28 -16.52 -20.90
CA SER A 51 -19.30 -17.99 -20.83
C SER A 51 -18.72 -18.50 -19.51
N ARG A 52 -18.91 -19.80 -19.24
CA ARG A 52 -18.33 -20.46 -18.06
C ARG A 52 -16.80 -20.51 -18.09
N ASP A 53 -16.20 -20.51 -19.29
CA ASP A 53 -14.74 -20.57 -19.45
C ASP A 53 -14.11 -19.21 -19.20
N THR A 54 -14.70 -18.13 -19.74
CA THR A 54 -14.23 -16.76 -19.49
C THR A 54 -14.49 -16.34 -18.05
N TYR A 55 -15.60 -16.80 -17.46
CA TYR A 55 -15.99 -16.52 -16.09
C TYR A 55 -14.91 -16.84 -15.07
N LYS A 56 -14.27 -18.00 -15.16
CA LYS A 56 -13.27 -18.44 -14.17
C LYS A 56 -12.08 -17.50 -14.12
N LEU A 57 -11.47 -17.24 -15.28
CA LEU A 57 -10.27 -16.41 -15.37
C LEU A 57 -10.58 -14.95 -15.09
N ALA A 58 -11.64 -14.40 -15.69
CA ALA A 58 -12.02 -13.01 -15.47
C ALA A 58 -12.37 -12.74 -13.99
N SER A 59 -13.10 -13.65 -13.34
CA SER A 59 -13.43 -13.51 -11.92
C SER A 59 -12.19 -13.58 -11.02
N ARG A 60 -11.21 -14.44 -11.35
CA ARG A 60 -9.93 -14.51 -10.63
C ARG A 60 -9.18 -13.18 -10.75
N LEU A 61 -9.01 -12.69 -11.97
CA LEU A 61 -8.31 -11.42 -12.24
C LEU A 61 -8.98 -10.22 -11.57
N LEU A 62 -10.32 -10.15 -11.54
CA LEU A 62 -11.05 -9.11 -10.81
C LEU A 62 -10.73 -9.11 -9.31
N ARG A 63 -10.62 -10.29 -8.70
CA ARG A 63 -10.33 -10.45 -7.26
C ARG A 63 -8.89 -10.14 -6.91
N GLU A 64 -7.96 -10.50 -7.80
CA GLU A 64 -6.52 -10.26 -7.60
C GLU A 64 -6.14 -8.80 -7.86
N ARG A 65 -6.76 -8.14 -8.86
CA ARG A 65 -6.24 -6.87 -9.42
C ARG A 65 -7.21 -5.70 -9.44
N CYS A 66 -8.49 -5.90 -9.16
CA CYS A 66 -9.51 -4.86 -9.28
C CYS A 66 -10.23 -4.53 -7.95
N LEU A 67 -9.68 -4.96 -6.81
CA LEU A 67 -10.28 -4.68 -5.53
C LEU A 67 -9.95 -3.25 -5.06
N TYR A 68 -10.81 -2.33 -5.47
CA TYR A 68 -10.71 -0.90 -5.21
C TYR A 68 -11.95 -0.38 -4.49
N ILE A 69 -11.83 -0.19 -3.18
CA ILE A 69 -12.92 0.21 -2.28
C ILE A 69 -12.67 1.66 -1.87
N ASP A 70 -13.42 2.60 -2.45
CA ASP A 70 -13.27 4.05 -2.26
C ASP A 70 -14.46 4.70 -1.54
N THR A 71 -15.38 3.88 -1.02
CA THR A 71 -16.56 4.34 -0.31
C THR A 71 -17.03 3.30 0.69
N SER A 72 -17.61 3.74 1.80
CA SER A 72 -18.26 2.87 2.79
C SER A 72 -19.36 1.99 2.16
N ARG A 73 -20.09 2.50 1.16
CA ARG A 73 -21.10 1.72 0.42
C ARG A 73 -20.49 0.50 -0.29
N ARG A 74 -19.35 0.67 -1.00
CA ARG A 74 -18.68 -0.45 -1.66
C ARG A 74 -18.14 -1.46 -0.65
N LEU A 75 -17.63 -0.98 0.48
CA LEU A 75 -17.18 -1.84 1.58
C LEU A 75 -18.34 -2.70 2.11
N ALA A 76 -19.47 -2.08 2.45
CA ALA A 76 -20.66 -2.79 2.92
C ALA A 76 -21.16 -3.83 1.89
N GLN A 77 -21.19 -3.46 0.61
CA GLN A 77 -21.59 -4.38 -0.47
C GLN A 77 -20.63 -5.57 -0.58
N LEU A 78 -19.33 -5.36 -0.46
CA LEU A 78 -18.36 -6.44 -0.46
C LEU A 78 -18.58 -7.41 0.70
N LEU A 79 -18.76 -6.88 1.92
CA LEU A 79 -19.00 -7.69 3.12
C LEU A 79 -20.25 -8.55 2.98
N LEU A 80 -21.34 -7.99 2.42
CA LEU A 80 -22.54 -8.75 2.11
C LEU A 80 -22.27 -9.88 1.13
N CYS A 81 -21.34 -9.71 0.18
CA CYS A 81 -21.00 -10.73 -0.81
C CYS A 81 -19.97 -11.77 -0.34
N LEU A 82 -19.15 -11.49 0.69
CA LEU A 82 -18.11 -12.42 1.18
C LEU A 82 -18.59 -13.86 1.47
N PRO A 83 -19.73 -14.09 2.13
CA PRO A 83 -20.19 -15.45 2.43
C PRO A 83 -20.88 -16.13 1.23
N HIS A 84 -21.20 -15.40 0.17
CA HIS A 84 -22.02 -15.91 -0.93
C HIS A 84 -21.17 -16.62 -2.00
N SER A 85 -21.55 -17.86 -2.30
CA SER A 85 -21.10 -18.58 -3.50
C SER A 85 -22.26 -18.67 -4.48
N VAL A 86 -22.01 -18.49 -5.78
CA VAL A 86 -23.03 -18.65 -6.82
C VAL A 86 -23.09 -20.13 -7.23
N PRO A 87 -24.14 -20.91 -6.86
CA PRO A 87 -24.12 -22.37 -7.02
C PRO A 87 -24.14 -22.84 -8.49
N SER A 88 -24.64 -21.99 -9.39
CA SER A 88 -24.81 -22.30 -10.82
C SER A 88 -23.56 -22.07 -11.67
N LEU A 89 -22.53 -21.44 -11.10
CA LEU A 89 -21.29 -21.07 -11.76
C LEU A 89 -20.12 -21.92 -11.23
N PRO A 90 -19.06 -22.11 -12.03
CA PRO A 90 -17.89 -22.85 -11.57
C PRO A 90 -17.30 -22.22 -10.30
N PRO A 91 -16.78 -23.03 -9.36
CA PRO A 91 -16.15 -22.51 -8.16
C PRO A 91 -14.92 -21.68 -8.53
N ILE A 92 -14.77 -20.54 -7.87
CA ILE A 92 -13.66 -19.58 -8.03
C ILE A 92 -13.10 -19.24 -6.66
N LEU A 93 -11.81 -18.84 -6.61
CA LEU A 93 -11.09 -18.48 -5.38
C LEU A 93 -11.97 -17.60 -4.48
N PRO A 94 -12.33 -18.02 -3.25
CA PRO A 94 -13.23 -17.26 -2.39
C PRO A 94 -12.84 -15.79 -2.28
N LEU A 95 -13.82 -14.90 -2.07
CA LEU A 95 -13.54 -13.49 -1.80
C LEU A 95 -12.68 -13.27 -0.55
N ARG A 96 -12.47 -14.30 0.29
CA ARG A 96 -11.52 -14.31 1.41
C ARG A 96 -10.05 -14.42 0.99
N ASN A 97 -9.77 -14.70 -0.29
CA ASN A 97 -8.42 -14.89 -0.83
C ASN A 97 -7.87 -13.62 -1.50
N ILE A 98 -8.25 -12.45 -1.01
CA ILE A 98 -7.77 -11.17 -1.51
C ILE A 98 -6.30 -10.99 -1.13
N THR A 99 -5.43 -10.77 -2.12
CA THR A 99 -3.99 -10.56 -1.89
C THR A 99 -3.58 -9.09 -1.96
N SER A 100 -4.33 -8.25 -2.70
CA SER A 100 -4.06 -6.83 -2.86
C SER A 100 -5.35 -6.00 -2.74
N LEU A 101 -5.32 -4.89 -2.01
CA LEU A 101 -6.48 -4.05 -1.74
C LEU A 101 -6.12 -2.56 -1.73
N TYR A 102 -6.94 -1.75 -2.42
CA TYR A 102 -7.04 -0.31 -2.14
C TYR A 102 -8.28 -0.02 -1.29
N LEU A 103 -8.10 0.69 -0.18
CA LEU A 103 -9.14 0.94 0.81
C LEU A 103 -9.18 2.41 1.25
N ALA A 104 -10.24 3.11 0.88
CA ALA A 104 -10.55 4.49 1.25
C ALA A 104 -12.05 4.65 1.56
N PRO A 105 -12.58 3.99 2.61
CA PRO A 105 -14.02 3.91 2.83
C PRO A 105 -14.58 5.16 3.51
N PHE A 106 -13.71 5.93 4.17
CA PHE A 106 -14.03 7.21 4.80
C PHE A 106 -13.95 8.34 3.77
N LYS A 107 -14.76 9.38 3.99
CA LYS A 107 -14.67 10.64 3.25
C LYS A 107 -13.62 11.52 3.93
N ASP A 108 -14.06 12.59 4.58
CA ASP A 108 -13.17 13.61 5.17
C ASP A 108 -12.92 13.40 6.67
N LYS A 109 -13.71 12.56 7.33
CA LYS A 109 -13.62 12.30 8.78
C LYS A 109 -13.55 10.81 9.07
N LEU A 110 -12.74 10.47 10.07
CA LEU A 110 -12.57 9.10 10.55
C LEU A 110 -13.69 8.68 11.52
N ASP A 111 -14.34 9.65 12.18
CA ASP A 111 -15.36 9.45 13.22
C ASP A 111 -16.69 8.88 12.68
N ASP A 112 -16.63 7.63 12.20
CA ASP A 112 -17.73 6.84 11.65
C ASP A 112 -17.57 5.39 12.12
N GLN A 113 -18.23 5.07 13.23
CA GLN A 113 -18.16 3.75 13.87
C GLN A 113 -18.66 2.60 12.97
N PRO A 114 -19.78 2.71 12.24
CA PRO A 114 -20.19 1.68 11.29
C PRO A 114 -19.12 1.38 10.24
N THR A 115 -18.53 2.41 9.64
CA THR A 115 -17.47 2.23 8.64
C THR A 115 -16.23 1.60 9.25
N ALA A 116 -15.81 2.01 10.46
CA ALA A 116 -14.70 1.41 11.18
C ALA A 116 -14.92 -0.09 11.49
N ALA A 117 -16.13 -0.45 11.94
CA ALA A 117 -16.49 -1.84 12.18
C ALA A 117 -16.43 -2.66 10.89
N TRP A 118 -16.93 -2.14 9.77
CA TRP A 118 -16.83 -2.81 8.48
C TRP A 118 -15.38 -3.00 8.00
N VAL A 119 -14.50 -2.04 8.26
CA VAL A 119 -13.07 -2.20 7.96
C VAL A 119 -12.47 -3.34 8.78
N ARG A 120 -12.77 -3.39 10.08
CA ARG A 120 -12.34 -4.47 10.97
C ARG A 120 -12.82 -5.83 10.48
N GLU A 121 -14.11 -5.96 10.16
CA GLU A 121 -14.69 -7.22 9.66
C GLU A 121 -14.03 -7.66 8.34
N LEU A 122 -13.79 -6.72 7.42
CA LEU A 122 -13.07 -7.04 6.18
C LEU A 122 -11.68 -7.59 6.48
N PHE A 123 -10.92 -6.94 7.35
CA PHE A 123 -9.58 -7.38 7.72
C PHE A 123 -9.57 -8.72 8.45
N CYS A 124 -10.55 -9.00 9.31
CA CYS A 124 -10.74 -10.33 9.89
C CYS A 124 -10.94 -11.44 8.83
N GLU A 125 -11.62 -11.11 7.74
CA GLU A 125 -11.96 -12.06 6.68
C GLU A 125 -10.80 -12.32 5.70
N ILE A 126 -9.89 -11.36 5.53
CA ILE A 126 -8.79 -11.44 4.55
C ILE A 126 -7.39 -11.50 5.18
N CYS A 127 -7.27 -11.49 6.51
CA CYS A 127 -5.97 -11.39 7.20
C CYS A 127 -4.95 -12.44 6.76
N GLY A 128 -5.38 -13.69 6.53
CA GLY A 128 -4.46 -14.76 6.13
C GLY A 128 -3.94 -14.64 4.69
N THR A 129 -4.53 -13.80 3.86
CA THR A 129 -4.28 -13.77 2.40
C THR A 129 -3.81 -12.41 1.90
N LEU A 130 -4.15 -11.32 2.59
CA LEU A 130 -3.74 -9.97 2.19
C LEU A 130 -2.22 -9.83 2.32
N ARG A 131 -1.56 -9.42 1.23
CA ARG A 131 -0.11 -9.15 1.17
C ARG A 131 0.18 -7.68 0.90
N ARG A 132 -0.73 -6.99 0.22
CA ARG A 132 -0.54 -5.60 -0.22
C ARG A 132 -1.75 -4.75 0.12
N LEU A 133 -1.54 -3.67 0.85
CA LEU A 133 -2.61 -2.78 1.29
C LEU A 133 -2.24 -1.32 1.03
N ILE A 134 -3.08 -0.64 0.26
CA ILE A 134 -3.02 0.81 0.07
C ILE A 134 -4.23 1.41 0.78
N VAL A 135 -4.00 2.22 1.82
CA VAL A 135 -5.06 2.91 2.55
C VAL A 135 -5.02 4.41 2.30
N HIS A 136 -6.20 5.00 2.18
CA HIS A 136 -6.38 6.45 2.19
C HIS A 136 -7.52 6.75 3.16
N MET A 137 -7.16 7.03 4.41
CA MET A 137 -8.09 7.34 5.48
C MET A 137 -7.61 8.61 6.21
N PRO A 138 -8.53 9.48 6.67
CA PRO A 138 -8.17 10.73 7.33
C PRO A 138 -7.79 10.48 8.81
N PHE A 139 -6.72 9.74 9.07
CA PHE A 139 -6.30 9.34 10.42
C PHE A 139 -6.09 10.52 11.38
N GLN A 140 -5.70 11.69 10.87
CA GLN A 140 -5.49 12.90 11.65
C GLN A 140 -6.79 13.65 11.98
N SER A 141 -7.93 13.27 11.37
CA SER A 141 -9.21 13.95 11.60
C SER A 141 -9.89 13.61 12.93
N LEU A 142 -9.40 12.59 13.65
CA LEU A 142 -9.95 12.14 14.92
C LEU A 142 -8.87 12.17 16.01
N ASP A 143 -8.98 13.15 16.90
CA ASP A 143 -8.12 13.29 18.06
C ASP A 143 -8.26 12.06 18.99
N PRO A 144 -7.15 11.50 19.52
CA PRO A 144 -7.22 10.40 20.48
C PRO A 144 -8.08 10.67 21.72
N LEU A 145 -8.19 11.93 22.16
CA LEU A 145 -9.00 12.33 23.32
C LEU A 145 -10.50 12.44 22.99
N ASP A 146 -10.84 12.58 21.70
CA ASP A 146 -12.21 12.75 21.21
C ASP A 146 -12.82 11.45 20.64
N ASP A 147 -12.12 10.31 20.76
CA ASP A 147 -12.55 8.99 20.25
C ASP A 147 -13.68 8.34 21.09
N HIS A 148 -14.78 9.06 21.25
CA HIS A 148 -15.95 8.65 22.03
C HIS A 148 -16.65 7.41 21.46
N LEU A 149 -16.51 7.15 20.16
CA LEU A 149 -17.08 5.97 19.48
C LEU A 149 -16.13 4.76 19.44
N ASN A 150 -14.92 4.87 20.02
CA ASN A 150 -13.88 3.84 19.95
C ASN A 150 -13.53 3.43 18.51
N VAL A 151 -13.57 4.37 17.56
CA VAL A 151 -13.22 4.17 16.16
C VAL A 151 -11.75 3.78 16.03
N ARG A 152 -10.83 4.44 16.75
CA ARG A 152 -9.39 4.15 16.65
C ARG A 152 -9.10 2.74 17.15
N ARG A 153 -9.72 2.36 18.28
CA ARG A 153 -9.64 0.98 18.82
C ARG A 153 -10.20 -0.05 17.83
N THR A 154 -11.37 0.21 17.25
CA THR A 154 -12.01 -0.70 16.28
C THR A 154 -11.14 -0.89 15.04
N LEU A 155 -10.57 0.19 14.49
CA LEU A 155 -9.66 0.10 13.34
C LEU A 155 -8.40 -0.67 13.71
N ARG A 156 -7.80 -0.37 14.87
CA ARG A 156 -6.59 -1.03 15.37
C ARG A 156 -6.78 -2.55 15.45
N GLU A 157 -7.87 -3.03 16.05
CA GLU A 157 -8.21 -4.47 16.10
C GLU A 157 -8.16 -5.15 14.72
N GLY A 158 -8.57 -4.43 13.67
CA GLY A 158 -8.51 -4.92 12.29
C GLY A 158 -7.10 -4.93 11.73
N PHE A 159 -6.38 -3.81 11.85
CA PHE A 159 -5.01 -3.68 11.31
C PHE A 159 -4.02 -4.64 11.96
N GLU A 160 -4.15 -4.90 13.27
CA GLU A 160 -3.29 -5.83 14.00
C GLU A 160 -3.36 -7.26 13.48
N ARG A 161 -4.47 -7.65 12.83
CA ARG A 161 -4.66 -9.00 12.29
C ARG A 161 -3.90 -9.25 10.99
N LEU A 162 -3.41 -8.21 10.31
CA LEU A 162 -2.79 -8.32 8.99
C LEU A 162 -1.33 -8.84 9.07
N ASP A 163 -1.14 -10.00 9.71
CA ASP A 163 0.18 -10.59 9.99
C ASP A 163 0.97 -11.01 8.74
N LYS A 164 0.27 -11.20 7.61
CA LYS A 164 0.89 -11.54 6.32
C LYS A 164 1.17 -10.35 5.41
N LEU A 165 1.00 -9.13 5.89
CA LEU A 165 1.18 -7.95 5.06
C LEU A 165 2.66 -7.74 4.73
N GLU A 166 2.98 -7.70 3.44
CA GLU A 166 4.33 -7.50 2.90
C GLU A 166 4.54 -6.06 2.40
N GLU A 167 3.47 -5.41 1.95
CA GLU A 167 3.49 -4.04 1.44
C GLU A 167 2.34 -3.21 2.04
N PHE A 168 2.69 -2.08 2.64
CA PHE A 168 1.73 -1.12 3.17
C PHE A 168 2.01 0.30 2.69
N VAL A 169 0.97 0.95 2.16
CA VAL A 169 1.01 2.35 1.72
C VAL A 169 -0.12 3.10 2.42
N CYS A 170 0.23 3.99 3.35
CA CYS A 170 -0.70 4.93 3.96
C CYS A 170 -0.61 6.28 3.26
N LEU A 171 -1.71 6.72 2.65
CA LEU A 171 -1.77 7.94 1.85
C LEU A 171 -2.27 9.12 2.69
N GLY A 172 -1.62 10.27 2.53
CA GLY A 172 -2.10 11.59 3.01
C GLY A 172 -1.86 11.87 4.50
N ASP A 173 -1.97 10.84 5.34
CA ASP A 173 -1.90 10.93 6.80
C ASP A 173 -0.95 9.90 7.41
N TYR A 174 -0.44 10.17 8.61
CA TYR A 174 0.22 9.17 9.44
C TYR A 174 -0.84 8.21 10.02
N PRO A 175 -0.65 6.87 9.98
CA PRO A 175 -1.59 5.90 10.53
C PRO A 175 -1.52 5.85 12.06
N ALA A 176 -1.79 6.98 12.72
CA ALA A 176 -1.78 7.12 14.17
C ALA A 176 -2.97 6.37 14.76
N LEU A 177 -2.82 5.07 15.02
CA LEU A 177 -3.81 4.24 15.69
C LEU A 177 -3.37 3.81 17.09
N SER A 178 -2.22 4.28 17.57
CA SER A 178 -1.74 4.02 18.93
C SER A 178 -2.74 4.47 19.99
N LEU A 179 -2.84 3.67 21.06
CA LEU A 179 -3.73 3.88 22.20
C LEU A 179 -2.91 3.92 23.50
N GLN A 180 -3.49 4.43 24.59
CA GLN A 180 -2.80 4.48 25.89
C GLN A 180 -2.41 3.10 26.43
N ASP A 181 -3.30 2.11 26.24
CA ASP A 181 -3.12 0.73 26.68
C ASP A 181 -2.24 -0.10 25.72
N ALA A 182 -1.96 0.43 24.53
CA ALA A 182 -1.08 -0.21 23.58
C ALA A 182 -0.52 0.84 22.58
N PRO A 183 0.64 1.42 22.92
CA PRO A 183 1.16 2.62 22.27
C PRO A 183 1.87 2.35 20.94
N THR A 184 2.07 1.08 20.58
CA THR A 184 2.83 0.72 19.38
C THR A 184 2.02 0.91 18.10
N ASP A 185 2.69 1.46 17.09
CA ASP A 185 2.12 1.64 15.77
C ASP A 185 1.82 0.28 15.14
N VAL A 186 0.62 0.16 14.54
CA VAL A 186 0.11 -1.12 14.02
C VAL A 186 1.02 -1.75 12.98
N TRP A 187 1.69 -0.93 12.17
CA TRP A 187 2.58 -1.42 11.13
C TRP A 187 3.86 -2.04 11.69
N GLY A 188 4.26 -1.68 12.92
CA GLY A 188 5.39 -2.28 13.62
C GLY A 188 5.11 -3.71 14.11
N LEU A 189 3.86 -4.18 14.01
CA LEU A 189 3.43 -5.51 14.45
C LEU A 189 3.46 -6.55 13.31
N TRP A 190 3.66 -6.12 12.06
CA TRP A 190 3.63 -7.00 10.90
C TRP A 190 5.01 -7.61 10.61
N PRO A 191 5.20 -8.92 10.83
CA PRO A 191 6.52 -9.56 10.76
C PRO A 191 7.06 -9.70 9.33
N ASP A 192 6.17 -9.85 8.35
CA ASP A 192 6.51 -10.08 6.94
C ASP A 192 6.58 -8.76 6.13
N LEU A 193 6.49 -7.60 6.80
CA LEU A 193 6.49 -6.29 6.15
C LEU A 193 7.85 -5.98 5.54
N LYS A 194 7.85 -5.81 4.21
CA LYS A 194 9.04 -5.49 3.40
C LYS A 194 9.05 -4.03 2.97
N ARG A 195 7.87 -3.47 2.70
CA ARG A 195 7.74 -2.17 2.05
C ARG A 195 6.71 -1.31 2.75
N LEU A 196 7.14 -0.11 3.17
CA LEU A 196 6.34 0.80 3.97
C LEU A 196 6.32 2.20 3.35
N THR A 197 5.14 2.79 3.20
CA THR A 197 4.99 4.22 2.91
C THR A 197 4.10 4.86 3.95
N VAL A 198 4.59 5.90 4.61
CA VAL A 198 3.85 6.68 5.61
C VAL A 198 4.02 8.17 5.37
N PHE A 199 2.95 8.93 5.64
CA PHE A 199 2.94 10.38 5.48
C PHE A 199 3.16 11.08 6.82
N GLY A 200 3.86 12.22 6.82
CA GLY A 200 3.98 13.07 8.00
C GLY A 200 4.76 12.45 9.16
N ALA A 201 5.60 11.45 8.90
CA ALA A 201 6.38 10.79 9.94
C ALA A 201 7.43 11.76 10.54
N PRO A 202 7.45 11.96 11.86
CA PRO A 202 8.47 12.79 12.53
C PRO A 202 9.81 12.06 12.61
N LEU A 203 10.85 12.60 11.96
CA LEU A 203 12.16 11.94 11.89
C LEU A 203 12.96 12.01 13.20
N ASP A 204 12.56 12.81 14.16
CA ASP A 204 13.14 12.88 15.51
C ASP A 204 12.41 11.95 16.51
N ASN A 205 11.39 11.21 16.06
CA ASN A 205 10.67 10.29 16.92
C ASN A 205 11.43 8.97 17.10
N HIS A 206 11.78 8.68 18.35
CA HIS A 206 12.44 7.44 18.75
C HIS A 206 11.69 6.18 18.28
N TRP A 207 10.36 6.16 18.41
CA TRP A 207 9.56 4.95 18.13
C TRP A 207 9.51 4.61 16.63
N LEU A 208 9.49 5.63 15.77
CA LEU A 208 9.54 5.44 14.31
C LEU A 208 10.76 4.58 13.92
N TRP A 209 11.94 5.02 14.35
CA TRP A 209 13.19 4.33 14.04
C TRP A 209 13.34 3.01 14.78
N TRP A 210 12.80 2.90 16.00
CA TRP A 210 12.77 1.62 16.72
C TRP A 210 12.01 0.56 15.91
N TYR A 211 10.83 0.87 15.37
CA TYR A 211 10.09 -0.08 14.54
C TYR A 211 10.84 -0.39 13.23
N ILE A 212 11.35 0.62 12.54
CA ILE A 212 12.13 0.40 11.30
C ILE A 212 13.36 -0.49 11.55
N ALA A 213 14.08 -0.30 12.67
CA ALA A 213 15.25 -1.10 13.02
C ALA A 213 14.90 -2.53 13.44
N THR A 214 13.78 -2.73 14.15
CA THR A 214 13.41 -4.04 14.71
C THR A 214 12.70 -4.96 13.72
N GLN A 215 12.05 -4.43 12.69
CA GLN A 215 11.37 -5.22 11.67
C GLN A 215 12.37 -5.85 10.70
N GLN A 216 12.57 -7.17 10.77
CA GLN A 216 13.66 -7.84 10.05
C GLN A 216 13.55 -7.84 8.52
N GLN A 217 12.34 -7.89 7.97
CA GLN A 217 12.12 -8.01 6.52
C GLN A 217 12.02 -6.66 5.80
N LEU A 218 11.95 -5.55 6.53
CA LEU A 218 11.72 -4.21 5.98
C LEU A 218 12.92 -3.75 5.12
N GLU A 219 12.75 -3.73 3.80
CA GLU A 219 13.80 -3.40 2.81
C GLU A 219 13.70 -1.96 2.29
N HIS A 220 12.49 -1.41 2.20
CA HIS A 220 12.26 -0.09 1.61
C HIS A 220 11.19 0.69 2.37
N VAL A 221 11.57 1.87 2.86
CA VAL A 221 10.68 2.81 3.54
C VAL A 221 10.62 4.12 2.75
N ILE A 222 9.41 4.54 2.37
CA ILE A 222 9.15 5.85 1.79
C ILE A 222 8.48 6.72 2.85
N LEU A 223 9.18 7.77 3.25
CA LEU A 223 8.73 8.74 4.23
C LEU A 223 8.28 10.00 3.46
N ALA A 224 6.98 10.09 3.20
CA ALA A 224 6.41 11.19 2.42
C ALA A 224 6.04 12.36 3.33
N ARG A 225 6.38 13.59 2.95
CA ARG A 225 6.05 14.80 3.73
C ARG A 225 6.51 14.72 5.20
N SER A 226 7.66 14.10 5.45
CA SER A 226 8.19 13.97 6.81
C SER A 226 8.47 15.33 7.45
N VAL A 227 8.35 15.38 8.77
CA VAL A 227 8.67 16.58 9.57
C VAL A 227 10.01 16.40 10.26
N ASN A 228 10.65 17.52 10.61
CA ASN A 228 11.94 17.58 11.30
C ASN A 228 13.13 16.99 10.51
N VAL A 229 13.06 16.99 9.18
CA VAL A 229 14.10 16.45 8.27
C VAL A 229 15.46 17.13 8.46
N GLU A 230 15.46 18.44 8.68
CA GLU A 230 16.67 19.25 8.85
C GLU A 230 17.41 19.02 10.17
N VAL A 231 16.69 18.49 11.17
CA VAL A 231 17.19 18.40 12.54
C VAL A 231 17.66 16.98 12.86
N ALA A 232 16.91 15.98 12.36
CA ALA A 232 17.15 14.58 12.64
C ALA A 232 18.31 14.03 11.79
N ASN A 233 19.26 13.37 12.44
CA ASN A 233 20.27 12.58 11.75
C ASN A 233 19.74 11.15 11.59
N ILE A 234 19.26 10.82 10.39
CA ILE A 234 18.58 9.54 10.08
C ILE A 234 19.44 8.33 10.46
N LYS A 235 20.73 8.35 10.11
CA LYS A 235 21.63 7.23 10.39
C LYS A 235 21.93 7.11 11.88
N GLU A 236 22.14 8.24 12.57
CA GLU A 236 22.29 8.24 14.02
C GLU A 236 21.04 7.65 14.72
N GLU A 237 19.86 8.14 14.34
CA GLU A 237 18.59 7.72 14.93
C GLU A 237 18.35 6.22 14.73
N TYR A 238 18.62 5.67 13.54
CA TYR A 238 18.45 4.25 13.22
C TYR A 238 19.49 3.35 13.92
N PHE A 239 20.78 3.61 13.72
CA PHE A 239 21.85 2.70 14.19
C PHE A 239 22.04 2.75 15.71
N HIS A 240 21.50 3.75 16.42
CA HIS A 240 21.50 3.78 17.89
C HIS A 240 20.35 2.98 18.53
N LYS A 241 19.37 2.48 17.77
CA LYS A 241 18.24 1.75 18.36
C LYS A 241 18.62 0.37 18.88
N LEU A 242 19.58 -0.29 18.23
CA LEU A 242 20.00 -1.64 18.57
C LEU A 242 21.52 -1.70 18.81
N PRO A 243 22.03 -2.71 19.54
CA PRO A 243 23.47 -2.94 19.64
C PRO A 243 24.12 -3.05 18.25
N ARG A 244 25.35 -2.55 18.09
CA ARG A 244 26.03 -2.49 16.79
C ARG A 244 26.21 -3.85 16.09
N ASP A 245 26.30 -4.92 16.88
CA ASP A 245 26.45 -6.30 16.39
C ASP A 245 25.11 -7.03 16.20
N ASP A 246 23.97 -6.34 16.36
CA ASP A 246 22.65 -6.93 16.15
C ASP A 246 22.45 -7.27 14.66
N MET A 247 22.11 -8.53 14.37
CA MET A 247 21.92 -9.02 13.00
C MET A 247 20.86 -8.24 12.22
N ARG A 248 19.91 -7.59 12.91
CA ARG A 248 18.86 -6.77 12.29
C ARG A 248 19.39 -5.48 11.66
N LEU A 249 20.56 -5.01 12.09
CA LEU A 249 21.24 -3.86 11.49
C LEU A 249 22.17 -4.28 10.33
N ASP A 250 22.48 -5.56 10.16
CA ASP A 250 23.34 -6.08 9.09
C ASP A 250 22.55 -6.48 7.84
N ARG A 251 21.65 -5.59 7.40
CA ARG A 251 20.83 -5.75 6.19
C ARG A 251 20.79 -4.45 5.42
N ASP A 252 20.60 -4.55 4.12
CA ASP A 252 20.48 -3.37 3.29
C ASP A 252 19.06 -2.80 3.39
N ILE A 253 18.94 -1.52 3.69
CA ILE A 253 17.67 -0.81 3.80
C ILE A 253 17.71 0.49 3.02
N ARG A 254 16.67 0.74 2.22
CA ARG A 254 16.49 1.98 1.47
C ARG A 254 15.46 2.87 2.16
N ILE A 255 15.82 4.11 2.44
CA ILE A 255 14.96 5.15 2.99
C ILE A 255 14.81 6.26 1.94
N THR A 256 13.61 6.42 1.39
CA THR A 256 13.33 7.48 0.43
C THR A 256 12.53 8.57 1.14
N LEU A 257 13.10 9.77 1.25
CA LEU A 257 12.37 10.96 1.66
C LEU A 257 11.69 11.54 0.42
N LEU A 258 10.38 11.71 0.48
CA LEU A 258 9.58 12.14 -0.66
C LEU A 258 8.78 13.40 -0.33
N ASP A 259 8.96 14.46 -1.11
CA ASP A 259 8.25 15.74 -0.96
C ASP A 259 8.14 16.45 -2.32
N ALA A 260 7.40 17.56 -2.38
CA ALA A 260 7.37 18.44 -3.54
C ALA A 260 8.74 19.13 -3.71
N ALA A 261 9.18 19.28 -4.96
CA ALA A 261 10.54 19.68 -5.33
C ALA A 261 11.10 20.96 -4.68
N PHE A 262 10.26 21.85 -4.16
CA PHE A 262 10.66 23.13 -3.55
C PHE A 262 10.61 23.15 -2.02
N VAL A 263 10.36 22.01 -1.36
CA VAL A 263 10.13 21.96 0.10
C VAL A 263 11.40 21.65 0.90
N TRP A 264 12.35 20.92 0.31
CA TRP A 264 13.58 20.52 1.00
C TRP A 264 14.41 21.72 1.45
N ARG A 265 14.90 21.69 2.69
CA ARG A 265 15.89 22.66 3.19
C ARG A 265 17.25 22.01 3.47
N GLY A 266 17.34 20.69 3.34
CA GLY A 266 18.54 19.89 3.56
C GLY A 266 18.23 18.55 4.26
N VAL A 267 19.27 17.74 4.44
CA VAL A 267 19.25 16.55 5.31
C VAL A 267 20.51 16.63 6.15
N LYS A 268 20.38 16.42 7.46
CA LYS A 268 21.53 16.39 8.36
C LYS A 268 22.35 15.13 8.12
N THR A 269 23.58 15.30 7.62
CA THR A 269 24.42 14.17 7.18
C THR A 269 25.69 13.96 8.00
N SER A 270 25.86 14.73 9.09
CA SER A 270 27.06 14.67 9.91
C SER A 270 27.35 13.26 10.45
N ARG A 271 28.61 12.82 10.29
CA ARG A 271 29.14 11.57 10.85
C ARG A 271 28.44 10.31 10.32
N TRP A 272 27.82 10.37 9.15
CA TRP A 272 27.12 9.23 8.54
C TRP A 272 28.04 8.02 8.34
N LYS A 273 29.31 8.24 7.96
CA LYS A 273 30.31 7.16 7.85
C LYS A 273 30.67 6.52 9.20
N GLU A 274 30.50 7.24 10.31
CA GLU A 274 30.74 6.67 11.65
C GLU A 274 29.59 5.78 12.11
N PHE A 275 28.35 6.16 11.78
CA PHE A 275 27.15 5.39 12.14
C PHE A 275 26.91 4.20 11.21
N ASP A 276 27.21 4.35 9.92
CA ASP A 276 27.01 3.32 8.90
C ASP A 276 28.27 3.09 8.06
N PRO A 277 29.33 2.50 8.66
CA PRO A 277 30.60 2.29 7.97
C PRO A 277 30.51 1.25 6.83
N LYS A 278 29.47 0.41 6.83
CA LYS A 278 29.23 -0.62 5.82
C LYS A 278 28.28 -0.17 4.71
N GLU A 279 27.76 1.06 4.78
CA GLU A 279 26.79 1.62 3.83
C GLU A 279 25.52 0.75 3.69
N ARG A 280 25.04 0.17 4.80
CA ARG A 280 23.82 -0.65 4.86
C ARG A 280 22.56 0.17 4.62
N MET A 281 22.56 1.45 4.97
CA MET A 281 21.42 2.34 4.78
C MET A 281 21.66 3.31 3.62
N THR A 282 20.83 3.20 2.59
CA THR A 282 20.76 4.17 1.49
C THR A 282 19.65 5.17 1.79
N VAL A 283 19.97 6.47 1.75
CA VAL A 283 18.99 7.56 1.91
C VAL A 283 18.87 8.31 0.58
N GLU A 284 17.65 8.42 0.06
CA GLU A 284 17.34 9.07 -1.22
C GLU A 284 16.36 10.23 -1.04
N LEU A 285 16.52 11.28 -1.85
CA LEU A 285 15.54 12.37 -2.00
C LEU A 285 14.77 12.18 -3.29
N TYR A 286 13.45 12.12 -3.19
CA TYR A 286 12.57 12.05 -4.36
C TYR A 286 11.71 13.31 -4.46
N ASP A 287 11.93 14.06 -5.53
CA ASP A 287 11.18 15.27 -5.86
C ASP A 287 9.92 14.92 -6.65
N VAL A 288 8.77 15.22 -6.06
CA VAL A 288 7.49 15.20 -6.78
C VAL A 288 7.45 16.41 -7.72
N PRO A 289 7.31 16.21 -9.05
CA PRO A 289 7.21 17.31 -10.00
C PRO A 289 5.99 18.17 -9.71
N THR A 290 6.17 19.49 -9.75
CA THR A 290 5.11 20.47 -9.48
C THR A 290 4.70 21.18 -10.77
N SER A 291 3.43 21.57 -10.86
CA SER A 291 2.98 22.41 -11.98
C SER A 291 3.77 23.74 -12.02
N PHE A 292 3.94 24.31 -13.21
CA PHE A 292 4.59 25.63 -13.37
C PHE A 292 3.81 26.75 -12.65
N TYR A 293 2.50 26.57 -12.45
CA TYR A 293 1.63 27.57 -11.86
C TYR A 293 1.62 27.55 -10.32
N GLY A 294 2.08 26.46 -9.70
CA GLY A 294 2.27 26.37 -8.25
C GLY A 294 0.98 26.51 -7.42
N ASP A 295 -0.17 26.26 -8.04
CA ASP A 295 -1.50 26.34 -7.45
C ASP A 295 -1.88 25.09 -6.64
N GLU A 296 -1.09 24.02 -6.76
CA GLU A 296 -1.33 22.76 -6.07
C GLU A 296 -0.81 22.80 -4.63
N MET A 297 -1.68 22.45 -3.69
CA MET A 297 -1.28 22.28 -2.29
C MET A 297 -0.29 21.11 -2.19
N PRO A 298 0.92 21.28 -1.62
CA PRO A 298 1.94 20.22 -1.60
C PRO A 298 1.46 18.89 -1.01
N ARG A 299 0.50 18.93 -0.05
CA ARG A 299 -0.05 17.70 0.56
C ARG A 299 -0.85 16.91 -0.46
N GLU A 300 -1.72 17.58 -1.20
CA GLU A 300 -2.59 16.97 -2.21
C GLU A 300 -1.77 16.47 -3.40
N LEU A 301 -0.79 17.25 -3.84
CA LEU A 301 0.13 16.88 -4.91
C LEU A 301 0.87 15.59 -4.59
N VAL A 302 1.57 15.55 -3.45
CA VAL A 302 2.35 14.38 -3.03
C VAL A 302 1.44 13.17 -2.77
N THR A 303 0.28 13.37 -2.15
CA THR A 303 -0.70 12.28 -1.93
C THR A 303 -1.17 11.68 -3.26
N THR A 304 -1.48 12.53 -4.24
CA THR A 304 -1.93 12.10 -5.57
C THR A 304 -0.82 11.39 -6.33
N TRP A 305 0.41 11.90 -6.23
CA TRP A 305 1.59 11.29 -6.85
C TRP A 305 1.86 9.88 -6.31
N VAL A 306 1.97 9.75 -4.99
CA VAL A 306 2.18 8.46 -4.32
C VAL A 306 1.02 7.51 -4.59
N ARG A 307 -0.24 7.98 -4.55
CA ARG A 307 -1.41 7.17 -4.91
C ARG A 307 -1.29 6.61 -6.32
N ARG A 308 -0.89 7.43 -7.30
CA ARG A 308 -0.69 6.99 -8.68
C ARG A 308 0.41 5.92 -8.77
N GLY A 309 1.55 6.13 -8.13
CA GLY A 309 2.64 5.15 -8.09
C GLY A 309 2.23 3.83 -7.44
N ALA A 310 1.54 3.91 -6.30
CA ALA A 310 1.05 2.76 -5.56
C ALA A 310 0.03 1.96 -6.39
N LEU A 311 -0.98 2.63 -6.97
CA LEU A 311 -1.99 1.98 -7.80
C LEU A 311 -1.39 1.38 -9.07
N ASN A 312 -0.39 2.02 -9.68
CA ASN A 312 0.27 1.48 -10.86
C ASN A 312 1.26 0.35 -10.53
N GLY A 313 1.58 0.14 -9.24
CA GLY A 313 2.56 -0.85 -8.81
C GLY A 313 4.00 -0.48 -9.15
N SER A 314 4.30 0.81 -9.33
CA SER A 314 5.62 1.33 -9.70
C SER A 314 6.29 2.15 -8.60
N LEU A 315 5.63 2.30 -7.45
CA LEU A 315 6.08 3.16 -6.34
C LEU A 315 7.50 2.81 -5.86
N TRP A 316 7.81 1.51 -5.82
CA TRP A 316 9.07 1.00 -5.30
C TRP A 316 10.19 0.99 -6.35
N ASP A 317 9.87 1.26 -7.61
CA ASP A 317 10.85 1.38 -8.70
C ASP A 317 11.34 2.83 -8.87
N TRP A 318 10.84 3.74 -8.04
CA TRP A 318 11.29 5.12 -8.05
C TRP A 318 12.71 5.23 -7.48
N GLU A 319 13.53 5.99 -8.19
CA GLU A 319 14.91 6.29 -7.81
C GLU A 319 15.01 7.79 -7.55
N GLY A 320 15.45 8.14 -6.35
CA GLY A 320 15.75 9.52 -5.96
C GLY A 320 17.23 9.86 -6.10
N GLU A 321 17.58 11.10 -5.78
CA GLU A 321 18.98 11.50 -5.60
C GLU A 321 19.52 10.90 -4.29
N ILE A 322 20.58 10.10 -4.38
CA ILE A 322 21.24 9.52 -3.20
C ILE A 322 21.95 10.63 -2.42
N VAL A 323 21.58 10.79 -1.15
CA VAL A 323 22.20 11.74 -0.23
C VAL A 323 23.58 11.24 0.18
N LYS A 324 24.60 12.08 0.01
CA LYS A 324 25.97 11.82 0.46
C LYS A 324 26.30 12.70 1.67
N GLU A 325 27.18 12.19 2.53
CA GLU A 325 27.73 12.98 3.63
C GLU A 325 28.40 14.25 3.10
N THR A 326 27.90 15.41 3.54
CA THR A 326 28.48 16.71 3.22
C THR A 326 29.56 17.04 4.25
N ALA A 327 30.73 17.49 3.79
CA ALA A 327 31.88 17.76 4.65
C ALA A 327 31.71 18.98 5.58
N THR A 328 30.56 19.66 5.54
CA THR A 328 30.36 21.02 6.08
C THR A 328 29.69 21.09 7.45
N ASP A 329 29.21 19.99 8.02
CA ASP A 329 28.55 20.00 9.34
C ASP A 329 29.54 19.80 10.52
N ALA A 330 30.85 19.91 10.26
CA ALA A 330 31.91 19.83 11.26
C ALA A 330 32.30 21.23 11.77
N THR A 331 31.40 21.89 12.51
CA THR A 331 31.75 23.04 13.36
C THR A 331 30.95 23.05 14.64
#